data_AF-A0A670IFZ9-F1
#
_entry.id   AF-A0A670IFZ9-F1
#
_cell.length_a   1.000
_cell.length_b   1.000
_cell.length_c   1.000
_cell.angle_alpha   90.00
_cell.angle_beta   90.00
_cell.angle_gamma   90.00
#
_symmetry.space_group_name_H-M   'P 1'
#
loop_
_entity.id
_entity.type
_entity.pdbx_description
1 polymer ?
#
loop_
_entity_poly.entity_id
_entity_poly.type
_entity_poly.pdbx_seq_one_letter_code
_entity_poly.pdbx_strand_id
1 'polypeptide(L)'
;FQSISLLPPQRGNCLALFIRWYYNPRVGRCLVFVYGGCLGNANNFHSRSACERRCMRPGKTPRQTVRRRRREEPKIFSQNHWNKWSCENKRVGPRREVLMQIRNG
;
A
#
# COMPACT_ATOMS: atom_id res chain seq x y z
N PHE A 1 2.68 -22.89 -2.25
CA PHE A 1 3.22 -22.50 -3.58
C PHE A 1 4.01 -21.21 -3.47
N GLN A 2 5.27 -21.18 -3.92
CA GLN A 2 6.13 -19.99 -3.83
C GLN A 2 5.85 -19.02 -4.99
N SER A 3 5.76 -17.72 -4.70
CA SER A 3 5.48 -16.71 -5.74
C SER A 3 6.75 -16.36 -6.52
N ILE A 4 6.70 -16.49 -7.86
CA ILE A 4 7.84 -16.24 -8.77
C ILE A 4 8.53 -14.89 -8.49
N SER A 5 7.76 -13.82 -8.25
CA SER A 5 8.28 -12.47 -7.98
C SER A 5 9.11 -12.32 -6.70
N LEU A 6 9.16 -13.35 -5.84
CA LEU A 6 9.97 -13.36 -4.61
C LEU A 6 11.20 -14.25 -4.72
N LEU A 7 11.35 -15.01 -5.82
CA LEU A 7 12.52 -15.86 -6.01
C LEU A 7 13.74 -15.00 -6.34
N PRO A 8 14.94 -15.33 -5.83
CA PRO A 8 16.17 -14.66 -6.25
C PRO A 8 16.53 -15.03 -7.69
N PRO A 9 17.26 -14.17 -8.43
CA PRO A 9 17.84 -14.58 -9.70
C PRO A 9 18.84 -15.73 -9.48
N GLN A 10 18.79 -16.76 -10.33
CA GLN A 10 19.69 -17.91 -10.24
C GLN A 10 20.45 -18.08 -11.55
N ARG A 11 21.78 -17.91 -11.47
CA ARG A 11 22.68 -18.17 -12.60
C ARG A 11 22.72 -19.67 -12.95
N GLY A 12 22.68 -20.53 -11.94
CA GLY A 12 22.95 -21.96 -12.08
C GLY A 12 24.43 -22.26 -12.34
N ASN A 13 24.75 -23.54 -12.58
CA ASN A 13 26.13 -24.03 -12.60
C ASN A 13 26.73 -24.14 -14.00
N CYS A 14 25.92 -23.94 -15.05
CA CYS A 14 26.43 -23.88 -16.42
C CYS A 14 27.13 -22.54 -16.69
N LEU A 15 28.05 -22.52 -17.67
CA LEU A 15 28.97 -21.40 -17.90
C LEU A 15 28.60 -20.50 -19.09
N ALA A 16 27.45 -20.71 -19.72
CA ALA A 16 26.98 -19.82 -20.79
C ALA A 16 26.63 -18.42 -20.24
N LEU A 17 26.60 -17.42 -21.11
CA LEU A 17 26.34 -16.03 -20.74
C LEU A 17 25.05 -15.53 -21.40
N PHE A 18 23.90 -15.97 -20.89
CA PHE A 18 22.61 -15.49 -21.38
C PHE A 18 22.15 -14.27 -20.58
N ILE A 19 21.91 -13.15 -21.25
CA ILE A 19 21.24 -11.99 -20.64
C ILE A 19 19.76 -12.32 -20.48
N ARG A 20 19.29 -12.31 -19.24
CA ARG A 20 17.91 -12.59 -18.87
C ARG A 20 17.37 -11.50 -17.95
N TRP A 21 16.07 -11.50 -17.78
CA TRP A 21 15.35 -10.57 -16.91
C TRP A 21 14.81 -11.30 -15.69
N TYR A 22 14.89 -10.68 -14.52
CA TYR A 22 14.26 -11.15 -13.29
C TYR A 22 13.54 -9.99 -12.61
N TYR A 23 12.50 -10.27 -11.84
CA TYR A 23 11.82 -9.26 -11.04
C TYR A 23 12.51 -9.08 -9.69
N ASN A 24 12.86 -7.84 -9.36
CA ASN A 24 13.38 -7.47 -8.05
C ASN A 24 12.28 -6.77 -7.23
N PRO A 25 11.71 -7.43 -6.20
CA PRO A 25 10.62 -6.86 -5.40
C PRO A 25 11.06 -5.69 -4.52
N ARG A 26 12.35 -5.58 -4.17
CA ARG A 26 12.87 -4.46 -3.37
C ARG A 26 12.83 -3.15 -4.15
N VAL A 27 13.16 -3.22 -5.44
CA VAL A 27 13.15 -2.06 -6.34
C VAL A 27 11.80 -1.93 -7.08
N GLY A 28 10.99 -2.98 -7.05
CA GLY A 28 9.70 -3.04 -7.73
C GLY A 28 9.82 -3.02 -9.26
N ARG A 29 10.92 -3.55 -9.81
CA ARG A 29 11.15 -3.56 -11.27
C ARG A 29 11.87 -4.80 -11.77
N CYS A 30 11.72 -5.06 -13.06
CA CYS A 30 12.49 -6.09 -13.76
C CYS A 30 13.90 -5.58 -14.07
N LEU A 31 14.91 -6.35 -13.66
CA LEU A 31 16.33 -6.07 -13.83
C LEU A 31 16.97 -7.18 -14.67
N VAL A 32 18.11 -6.87 -15.28
CA VAL A 32 18.90 -7.85 -16.02
C VAL A 32 19.82 -8.66 -15.10
N PHE A 33 20.09 -9.90 -15.46
CA PHE A 33 21.10 -10.75 -14.84
C PHE A 33 21.68 -11.74 -15.85
N VAL A 34 22.81 -12.37 -15.52
CA VAL A 34 23.44 -13.41 -16.33
C VAL A 34 22.93 -14.78 -15.89
N TYR A 35 22.39 -15.53 -16.83
CA TYR A 35 21.97 -16.92 -16.66
C TYR A 35 22.96 -17.87 -17.34
N GLY A 36 23.41 -18.87 -16.58
CA GLY A 36 24.39 -19.88 -16.97
C GLY A 36 23.90 -20.88 -18.01
N GLY A 37 22.58 -20.98 -18.22
CA GLY A 37 21.96 -21.89 -19.20
C GLY A 37 21.26 -23.10 -18.60
N CYS A 38 21.52 -23.45 -17.33
CA CYS A 38 20.86 -24.55 -16.63
C CYS A 38 20.60 -24.23 -15.15
N LEU A 39 19.77 -25.06 -14.49
CA LEU A 39 19.52 -25.03 -13.04
C LEU A 39 19.10 -23.65 -12.48
N GLY A 40 18.34 -22.88 -13.26
CA GLY A 40 17.70 -21.65 -12.80
C GLY A 40 16.34 -21.91 -12.15
N ASN A 41 15.66 -20.84 -11.76
CA ASN A 41 14.26 -20.88 -11.33
C ASN A 41 13.35 -20.07 -12.27
N ALA A 42 12.07 -20.02 -11.93
CA ALA A 42 11.03 -19.38 -12.73
C ALA A 42 11.13 -17.83 -12.78
N ASN A 43 11.93 -17.17 -11.95
CA ASN A 43 12.21 -15.73 -12.05
C ASN A 43 13.34 -15.48 -13.06
N ASN A 44 13.14 -15.95 -14.29
CA ASN A 44 14.06 -15.88 -15.41
C ASN A 44 13.25 -15.73 -16.71
N PHE A 45 13.36 -14.57 -17.36
CA PHE A 45 12.57 -14.21 -18.52
C PHE A 45 13.48 -13.77 -19.68
N HIS A 46 13.07 -14.07 -20.91
CA HIS A 46 13.82 -13.67 -22.11
C HIS A 46 13.72 -12.17 -22.43
N SER A 47 12.68 -11.49 -21.96
CA SER A 47 12.47 -10.07 -22.22
C SER A 47 11.92 -9.35 -20.99
N ARG A 48 12.17 -8.03 -20.94
CA ARG A 48 11.63 -7.13 -19.93
C ARG A 48 10.11 -7.22 -19.87
N SER A 49 9.43 -7.15 -21.02
CA SER A 49 7.97 -7.19 -21.10
C SER A 49 7.38 -8.51 -20.60
N ALA A 50 8.06 -9.65 -20.79
CA ALA A 50 7.62 -10.93 -20.24
C ALA A 50 7.71 -10.92 -18.70
N CYS A 51 8.81 -10.41 -18.15
CA CYS A 51 8.98 -10.24 -16.72
C CYS A 51 7.93 -9.30 -16.13
N GLU A 52 7.73 -8.13 -16.73
CA GLU A 52 6.79 -7.12 -16.25
C GLU A 52 5.36 -7.65 -16.27
N ARG A 53 4.91 -8.26 -17.38
CA ARG A 53 3.58 -8.89 -17.45
C ARG A 53 3.37 -9.97 -16.39
N ARG A 54 4.41 -10.74 -16.05
CA ARG A 54 4.30 -11.85 -15.11
C ARG A 54 4.31 -11.41 -13.65
N CYS A 55 5.08 -10.36 -13.35
CA CYS A 55 5.44 -10.00 -11.97
C CYS A 55 4.93 -8.63 -11.53
N MET A 56 4.70 -7.69 -12.44
CA MET A 56 4.09 -6.40 -12.12
C MET A 56 2.58 -6.51 -12.25
N ARG A 57 1.87 -6.09 -11.20
CA ARG A 57 0.42 -5.88 -11.27
C ARG A 57 0.17 -4.43 -11.71
N PRO A 58 -0.75 -4.17 -12.64
CA PRO A 58 -1.24 -2.81 -12.84
C PRO A 58 -1.81 -2.30 -11.51
N GLY A 59 -1.26 -1.18 -11.00
CA GLY A 59 -1.71 -0.56 -9.75
C GLY A 59 -0.81 -0.75 -8.51
N LYS A 60 0.36 -1.42 -8.61
CA LYS A 60 1.35 -1.45 -7.51
C LYS A 60 2.67 -0.81 -7.94
N THR A 61 2.65 0.48 -8.21
CA THR A 61 3.91 1.23 -8.26
C THR A 61 4.39 1.46 -6.81
N PRO A 62 5.70 1.34 -6.51
CA PRO A 62 6.27 1.75 -5.22
C PRO A 62 6.07 3.26 -4.94
N ARG A 63 5.58 4.02 -5.92
CA ARG A 63 5.26 5.45 -5.77
C ARG A 63 3.91 5.70 -5.09
N GLN A 64 3.10 4.67 -4.83
CA GLN A 64 1.83 4.79 -4.10
C GLN A 64 1.91 4.38 -2.63
N THR A 65 3.12 4.26 -2.06
CA THR A 65 3.33 4.32 -0.61
C THR A 65 3.76 5.70 -0.12
N VAL A 66 3.49 6.76 -0.91
CA VAL A 66 2.94 7.96 -0.27
C VAL A 66 1.57 7.58 0.27
N ARG A 67 1.59 6.81 1.36
CA ARG A 67 0.59 6.91 2.40
C ARG A 67 0.35 8.41 2.53
N ARG A 68 -0.90 8.84 2.42
CA ARG A 68 -1.34 10.05 3.09
C ARG A 68 -0.97 9.89 4.57
N ARG A 69 0.29 10.14 4.95
CA ARG A 69 0.58 10.68 6.27
C ARG A 69 -0.11 12.03 6.21
N ARG A 70 -1.33 12.07 6.74
CA ARG A 70 -1.96 13.31 7.19
C ARG A 70 -0.85 14.06 7.93
N ARG A 71 -0.45 15.24 7.44
CA ARG A 71 0.45 16.11 8.20
C ARG A 71 -0.20 16.30 9.56
N GLU A 72 0.41 15.79 10.61
CA GLU A 72 0.25 16.39 11.92
C GLU A 72 1.11 17.65 11.86
N GLU A 73 0.47 18.80 11.61
CA GLU A 73 1.10 20.08 11.84
C GLU A 73 1.30 20.27 13.35
N PRO A 74 2.46 20.73 13.82
CA PRO A 74 2.59 21.21 15.18
C PRO A 74 1.73 22.47 15.31
N LYS A 75 0.67 22.41 16.14
CA LYS A 75 -0.14 23.58 16.52
C LYS A 75 0.72 24.54 17.34
N ILE A 76 1.46 25.39 16.64
CA ILE A 76 2.13 26.55 17.23
C ILE A 76 1.09 27.67 17.26
N PHE A 77 0.74 28.02 18.49
CA PHE A 77 -0.23 29.04 18.89
C PHE A 77 0.04 30.41 18.25
N SER A 78 -0.98 31.00 17.63
CA SER A 78 -1.06 32.45 17.41
C SER A 78 -2.52 32.90 17.50
N GLN A 79 -2.73 33.90 18.33
CA GLN A 79 -4.02 34.37 18.83
C GLN A 79 -4.84 35.12 17.77
N ASN A 80 -6.16 34.89 17.81
CA ASN A 80 -7.24 35.80 17.43
C ASN A 80 -7.58 35.98 15.94
N HIS A 81 -8.54 35.17 15.47
CA HIS A 81 -9.53 35.65 14.51
C HIS A 81 -10.92 35.13 14.92
N TRP A 82 -11.77 36.06 15.33
CA TRP A 82 -13.01 35.82 16.07
C TRP A 82 -14.11 35.27 15.15
N ASN A 83 -14.65 34.11 15.53
CA ASN A 83 -16.04 33.68 15.34
C ASN A 83 -16.57 33.46 13.92
N LYS A 84 -16.59 32.19 13.48
CA LYS A 84 -17.66 31.65 12.63
C LYS A 84 -18.12 30.28 13.14
N TRP A 85 -19.05 30.37 14.10
CA TRP A 85 -20.06 29.40 14.56
C TRP A 85 -19.62 27.95 14.80
N SER A 86 -19.36 27.66 16.07
CA SER A 86 -19.39 26.35 16.71
C SER A 86 -20.76 25.69 16.54
N CYS A 87 -20.79 24.42 16.14
CA CYS A 87 -21.98 23.56 16.22
C CYS A 87 -22.22 23.18 17.69
N GLU A 88 -22.95 24.01 18.42
CA GLU A 88 -23.44 23.70 19.75
C GLU A 88 -24.94 24.04 19.86
N ASN A 89 -25.72 23.00 20.14
CA ASN A 89 -27.00 23.03 20.87
C ASN A 89 -28.01 24.12 20.50
N LYS A 90 -28.83 23.85 19.47
CA LYS A 90 -30.20 24.36 19.42
C LYS A 90 -31.19 23.24 19.72
N ARG A 91 -31.77 23.39 20.92
CA ARG A 91 -32.89 22.69 21.53
C ARG A 91 -33.98 22.33 20.50
N VAL A 92 -34.27 21.04 20.34
CA VAL A 92 -35.54 20.56 19.79
C VAL A 92 -36.48 20.37 20.98
N GLY A 93 -37.67 20.96 20.89
CA GLY A 93 -38.69 21.00 21.95
C GLY A 93 -39.25 19.62 22.37
N PRO A 94 -40.17 19.61 23.34
CA PRO A 94 -40.25 18.56 24.36
C PRO A 94 -40.99 17.32 23.86
N ARG A 95 -40.29 16.17 23.85
CA ARG A 95 -40.92 14.86 23.87
C ARG A 95 -41.16 14.52 25.34
N ARG A 96 -42.37 14.76 25.84
CA ARG A 96 -42.76 14.42 27.22
C ARG A 96 -42.45 12.94 27.48
N GLU A 97 -41.57 12.72 28.45
CA GLU A 97 -41.12 11.42 28.88
C GLU A 97 -42.20 10.66 29.64
N VAL A 98 -42.07 9.34 29.48
CA VAL A 98 -42.82 8.26 30.10
C VAL A 98 -42.78 8.40 31.63
N LEU A 99 -43.94 8.64 32.24
CA LEU A 99 -44.14 8.52 33.67
C LEU A 99 -44.04 7.04 34.08
N MET A 100 -42.96 6.68 34.78
CA MET A 100 -42.90 5.45 35.56
C MET A 100 -43.59 5.65 36.91
N GLN A 101 -44.80 5.09 37.02
CA GLN A 101 -45.35 4.25 38.10
C GLN A 101 -45.40 4.75 39.58
N ILE A 102 -46.67 4.80 40.06
CA ILE A 102 -47.21 4.17 41.29
C ILE A 102 -46.71 4.65 42.67
N ARG A 103 -47.56 5.35 43.45
CA ARG A 103 -48.19 4.85 44.72
C ARG A 103 -49.05 5.91 45.45
N ASN A 104 -50.25 5.46 45.81
CA ASN A 104 -51.03 5.66 47.05
C ASN A 104 -51.25 7.07 47.64
N GLY A 105 -52.54 7.42 47.74
CA GLY A 105 -53.08 8.54 48.52
C GLY A 105 -54.52 8.81 48.11
#